data_AF-A0A7G5DYQ0-F1
#
_entry.id   AF-A0A7G5DYQ0-F1
#
_cell.length_a   1.000
_cell.length_b   1.000
_cell.length_c   1.000
_cell.angle_alpha   90.00
_cell.angle_beta   90.00
_cell.angle_gamma   90.00
#
_symmetry.space_group_name_H-M   'P 1'
#
loop_
_entity.id
_entity.type
_entity.pdbx_description
1 polymer ?
#
loop_
_entity_poly.entity_id
_entity_poly.type
_entity_poly.pdbx_seq_one_letter_code
_entity_poly.pdbx_strand_id
1 'polypeptide(L)'
;MNFKGIFLVISCMLIVVVLTEVYKKNVAKNYLYGVKKSYEMNDHFETDKLRKLSSRPFLFGIEDNLLSDEDYFFDENYFYAVVRKGGAGRSFRLVDIIELRRTSTQINNHYIWQVVVQLDSKGQSIFSFTHNYSLWNRNFYVFYQKIRELNPHAIKSKWSLWTM
;
A
#
# COMPACT_ATOMS: atom_id res chain seq x y z
N MET A 1 -22.16 10.64 40.73
CA MET A 1 -21.44 11.28 39.60
C MET A 1 -22.21 12.54 39.20
N ASN A 2 -21.61 13.73 39.35
CA ASN A 2 -22.34 14.99 39.21
C ASN A 2 -22.63 15.31 37.73
N PHE A 3 -23.80 15.93 37.45
CA PHE A 3 -24.26 16.27 36.10
C PHE A 3 -23.21 17.02 35.26
N LYS A 4 -22.43 17.91 35.92
CA LYS A 4 -21.29 18.64 35.32
C LYS A 4 -20.17 17.72 34.84
N GLY A 5 -19.90 16.62 35.56
CA GLY A 5 -18.88 15.63 35.19
C GLY A 5 -19.30 14.81 33.98
N ILE A 6 -20.58 14.45 33.89
CA ILE A 6 -21.13 13.73 32.72
C ILE A 6 -21.05 14.62 31.47
N PHE A 7 -21.40 15.90 31.60
CA PHE A 7 -21.34 16.86 30.49
C PHE A 7 -19.90 17.07 29.97
N LEU A 8 -18.92 17.09 30.88
CA LEU A 8 -17.51 17.23 30.52
C LEU A 8 -17.00 15.99 29.76
N VAL A 9 -17.35 14.78 30.21
CA VAL A 9 -16.97 13.54 29.52
C VAL A 9 -17.59 13.45 28.12
N ILE A 10 -18.87 13.80 27.97
CA ILE A 10 -19.55 13.82 26.67
C ILE A 10 -18.90 14.84 25.72
N SER A 11 -18.58 16.03 26.25
CA SER A 11 -17.88 17.08 25.47
C SER A 11 -16.51 16.61 24.98
N CYS A 12 -15.70 15.99 25.84
CA CYS A 12 -14.41 15.42 25.45
C CYS A 12 -14.56 14.31 24.39
N MET A 13 -15.56 13.42 24.51
CA MET A 13 -15.81 12.41 23.49
C MET A 13 -16.20 13.01 22.14
N LEU A 14 -17.06 14.04 22.12
CA LEU A 14 -17.43 14.74 20.89
C LEU A 14 -16.21 15.39 20.22
N ILE A 15 -15.31 16.01 20.99
CA ILE A 15 -14.08 16.61 20.47
C ILE A 15 -13.20 15.53 19.82
N VAL A 16 -13.02 14.38 20.47
CA VAL A 16 -12.24 13.27 19.92
C VAL A 16 -12.85 12.76 18.60
N VAL A 17 -14.17 12.62 18.54
CA VAL A 17 -14.88 12.21 17.31
C VAL A 17 -14.65 13.24 16.19
N VAL A 18 -14.83 14.53 16.47
CA VAL A 18 -14.62 15.59 15.47
C VAL A 18 -13.18 15.64 14.98
N LEU A 19 -12.20 15.57 15.88
CA LEU A 19 -10.78 15.52 15.51
C LEU A 19 -10.47 14.30 14.64
N THR A 20 -11.04 13.14 14.98
CA THR A 20 -10.86 11.90 14.22
C THR A 20 -11.44 12.03 12.81
N GLU A 21 -12.64 12.59 12.65
CA GLU A 21 -13.27 12.74 11.34
C GLU A 21 -12.58 13.80 10.47
N VAL A 22 -12.16 14.92 11.05
CA VAL A 22 -11.38 15.94 10.33
C VAL A 22 -10.02 15.39 9.89
N TYR A 23 -9.34 14.67 10.78
CA TYR A 23 -8.07 14.01 10.46
C TYR A 23 -8.25 13.00 9.32
N LYS A 24 -9.22 12.08 9.43
CA LYS A 24 -9.53 11.10 8.38
C LYS A 24 -9.81 11.79 7.04
N LYS A 25 -10.63 12.84 7.02
CA LYS A 25 -11.01 13.55 5.80
C LYS A 25 -9.81 14.22 5.12
N ASN A 26 -8.95 14.88 5.89
CA ASN A 26 -7.76 15.55 5.34
C ASN A 26 -6.72 14.55 4.85
N VAL A 27 -6.48 13.47 5.60
CA VAL A 27 -5.58 12.39 5.18
C VAL A 27 -6.10 11.71 3.91
N ALA A 28 -7.40 11.38 3.87
CA ALA A 28 -8.03 10.77 2.70
C ALA A 28 -7.95 11.68 1.46
N LYS A 29 -8.16 12.99 1.62
CA LYS A 29 -8.04 13.95 0.52
C LYS A 29 -6.61 14.01 -0.04
N ASN A 30 -5.60 14.07 0.82
CA ASN A 30 -4.20 14.09 0.39
C ASN A 30 -3.79 12.76 -0.26
N TYR A 31 -4.28 11.64 0.27
CA TYR A 31 -4.08 10.32 -0.33
C TYR A 31 -4.65 10.26 -1.74
N LEU A 32 -5.92 10.65 -1.92
CA LEU A 32 -6.60 10.67 -3.22
C LEU A 32 -5.92 11.63 -4.21
N TYR A 33 -5.35 12.74 -3.73
CA TYR A 33 -4.56 13.65 -4.55
C TYR A 33 -3.25 13.00 -5.03
N GLY A 34 -2.51 12.34 -4.13
CA GLY A 34 -1.26 11.67 -4.49
C GLY A 34 -1.48 10.49 -5.45
N VAL A 35 -2.56 9.73 -5.19
CA VAL A 35 -3.18 8.77 -6.12
C VAL A 35 -3.32 9.47 -7.47
N LYS A 36 -4.24 10.43 -7.61
CA LYS A 36 -4.53 11.10 -8.88
C LYS A 36 -3.28 11.60 -9.62
N LYS A 37 -2.36 12.26 -8.91
CA LYS A 37 -1.12 12.81 -9.48
C LYS A 37 -0.16 11.73 -10.00
N SER A 38 -0.08 10.58 -9.32
CA SER A 38 0.69 9.43 -9.82
C SER A 38 0.09 8.82 -11.10
N TYR A 39 -1.24 8.90 -11.24
CA TYR A 39 -1.98 8.41 -12.42
C TYR A 39 -1.94 9.39 -13.59
N GLU A 40 -2.10 10.70 -13.35
CA GLU A 40 -1.99 11.74 -14.40
C GLU A 40 -0.62 11.74 -15.10
N MET A 41 0.39 11.10 -14.52
CA MET A 41 1.70 10.91 -15.14
C MET A 41 1.75 9.77 -16.19
N ASN A 42 0.67 8.99 -16.37
CA ASN A 42 0.58 7.90 -17.34
C ASN A 42 -0.70 8.02 -18.20
N ASP A 43 -0.56 8.09 -19.53
CA ASP A 43 -1.66 8.30 -20.49
C ASP A 43 -2.63 7.10 -20.67
N HIS A 44 -2.35 5.94 -20.06
CA HIS A 44 -3.16 4.73 -20.19
C HIS A 44 -3.78 4.35 -18.83
N PHE A 45 -5.01 4.79 -18.54
CA PHE A 45 -5.66 4.50 -17.26
C PHE A 45 -7.16 4.20 -17.36
N GLU A 46 -7.59 3.16 -16.64
CA GLU A 46 -8.99 2.87 -16.31
C GLU A 46 -9.12 2.62 -14.79
N THR A 47 -9.79 3.52 -14.07
CA THR A 47 -9.93 3.51 -12.59
C THR A 47 -10.49 2.20 -12.05
N ASP A 48 -11.38 1.56 -12.80
CA ASP A 48 -12.05 0.32 -12.41
C ASP A 48 -11.11 -0.89 -12.41
N LYS A 49 -9.92 -0.77 -13.00
CA LYS A 49 -8.94 -1.85 -13.11
C LYS A 49 -7.82 -1.78 -12.07
N LEU A 50 -7.76 -0.71 -11.27
CA LEU A 50 -6.70 -0.52 -10.27
C LEU A 50 -6.90 -1.44 -9.06
N ARG A 51 -5.84 -2.16 -8.69
CA ARG A 51 -5.87 -3.12 -7.59
C ARG A 51 -4.81 -2.78 -6.55
N LYS A 52 -5.25 -2.61 -5.29
CA LYS A 52 -4.34 -2.35 -4.17
C LYS A 52 -3.57 -3.62 -3.77
N LEU A 53 -2.25 -3.52 -3.70
CA LEU A 53 -1.32 -4.59 -3.28
C LEU A 53 -0.98 -4.54 -1.82
N SER A 54 -0.74 -3.33 -1.30
CA SER A 54 -0.26 -3.15 0.06
C SER A 54 -1.42 -3.20 1.06
N SER A 55 -1.17 -3.87 2.17
CA SER A 55 -1.85 -3.63 3.44
C SER A 55 -0.90 -2.87 4.33
N ARG A 56 -1.43 -2.09 5.27
CA ARG A 56 -0.67 -1.69 6.45
C ARG A 56 -1.47 -2.11 7.67
N PRO A 57 -0.90 -2.94 8.57
CA PRO A 57 -1.50 -3.14 9.86
C PRO A 57 -1.48 -1.82 10.63
N PHE A 58 -2.56 -1.52 11.34
CA PHE A 58 -2.61 -0.39 12.25
C PHE A 58 -1.79 -0.74 13.50
N LEU A 59 -0.67 -0.05 13.71
CA LEU A 59 0.23 -0.31 14.84
C LEU A 59 0.40 0.95 15.71
N PHE A 60 -0.63 1.77 15.86
CA PHE A 60 -0.59 2.96 16.74
C PHE A 60 0.57 3.94 16.43
N GLY A 61 1.02 4.02 15.18
CA GLY A 61 2.02 4.97 14.71
C GLY A 61 3.46 4.44 14.63
N ILE A 62 3.76 3.22 15.10
CA ILE A 62 5.09 2.62 14.88
C ILE A 62 5.26 2.06 13.45
N GLU A 63 4.17 1.91 12.70
CA GLU A 63 4.19 1.39 11.33
C GLU A 63 5.05 2.22 10.37
N ASP A 64 5.21 3.53 10.61
CA ASP A 64 5.96 4.43 9.74
C ASP A 64 7.49 4.22 9.81
N ASN A 65 7.98 3.58 10.88
CA ASN A 65 9.39 3.20 11.00
C ASN A 65 9.69 1.83 10.35
N LEU A 66 8.67 1.00 10.14
CA LEU A 66 8.81 -0.38 9.66
C LEU A 66 8.45 -0.55 8.17
N LEU A 67 7.58 0.33 7.66
CA LEU A 67 7.04 0.25 6.29
C LEU A 67 7.21 1.58 5.57
N SER A 68 7.47 1.54 4.26
CA SER A 68 7.52 2.75 3.43
C SER A 68 6.22 3.55 3.51
N ASP A 69 6.28 4.88 3.51
CA ASP A 69 5.11 5.81 3.54
C ASP A 69 4.33 5.85 2.19
N GLU A 70 4.45 4.78 1.42
CA GLU A 70 3.85 4.57 0.13
C GLU A 70 2.83 3.44 0.20
N ASP A 71 1.73 3.58 -0.53
CA ASP A 71 0.84 2.48 -0.86
C ASP A 71 1.11 1.98 -2.27
N TYR A 72 1.01 0.66 -2.43
CA TYR A 72 1.34 0.00 -3.68
C TYR A 72 0.09 -0.50 -4.38
N PHE A 73 0.02 -0.26 -5.68
CA PHE A 73 -1.06 -0.66 -6.55
C PHE A 73 -0.53 -1.26 -7.84
N PHE A 74 -1.38 -1.97 -8.57
CA PHE A 74 -1.08 -2.43 -9.91
C PHE A 74 -2.32 -2.43 -10.79
N ASP A 75 -2.10 -2.45 -12.09
CA ASP A 75 -3.11 -2.70 -13.11
C ASP A 75 -2.63 -3.78 -14.09
N GLU A 76 -3.08 -3.72 -15.34
CA GLU A 76 -2.70 -4.69 -16.37
C GLU A 76 -1.19 -4.67 -16.68
N ASN A 77 -0.58 -3.48 -16.69
CA ASN A 77 0.74 -3.23 -17.28
C ASN A 77 1.72 -2.52 -16.34
N TYR A 78 1.24 -1.89 -15.27
CA TYR A 78 2.01 -1.03 -14.39
C TYR A 78 1.88 -1.39 -12.91
N PHE A 79 2.96 -1.11 -12.18
CA PHE A 79 3.06 -1.07 -10.73
C PHE A 79 3.21 0.38 -10.28
N TYR A 80 2.45 0.79 -9.27
CA TYR A 80 2.39 2.15 -8.77
C TYR A 80 2.78 2.21 -7.30
N ALA A 81 3.64 3.16 -6.96
CA ALA A 81 4.03 3.51 -5.60
C ALA A 81 3.49 4.91 -5.28
N VAL A 82 2.48 5.00 -4.42
CA VAL A 82 1.73 6.25 -4.15
C VAL A 82 2.03 6.79 -2.76
N VAL A 83 2.55 8.00 -2.69
CA VAL A 83 2.91 8.66 -1.41
C VAL A 83 1.64 9.06 -0.65
N ARG A 84 1.51 8.58 0.59
CA ARG A 84 0.27 8.74 1.36
C ARG A 84 -0.01 10.17 1.81
N LYS A 85 1.05 10.96 2.05
CA LYS A 85 0.99 12.35 2.52
C LYS A 85 0.79 13.40 1.41
N GLY A 86 0.34 13.00 0.22
CA GLY A 86 -0.01 13.94 -0.86
C GLY A 86 1.12 14.28 -1.83
N GLY A 87 2.02 13.34 -2.09
CA GLY A 87 3.08 13.46 -3.09
C GLY A 87 2.71 12.81 -4.43
N ALA A 88 3.43 13.17 -5.51
CA ALA A 88 3.36 12.41 -6.74
C ALA A 88 3.89 10.99 -6.49
N GLY A 89 3.11 9.99 -6.87
CA GLY A 89 3.60 8.61 -6.89
C GLY A 89 4.49 8.34 -8.11
N ARG A 90 5.12 7.16 -8.10
CA ARG A 90 5.96 6.66 -9.17
C ARG A 90 5.28 5.46 -9.83
N SER A 91 5.36 5.36 -11.14
CA SER A 91 4.88 4.21 -11.91
C SER A 91 6.06 3.49 -12.57
N PHE A 92 5.91 2.18 -12.70
CA PHE A 92 6.89 1.29 -13.32
C PHE A 92 6.15 0.25 -14.13
N ARG A 93 6.65 -0.15 -15.30
CA ARG A 93 5.99 -1.24 -16.04
C ARG A 93 6.23 -2.54 -15.29
N LEU A 94 5.27 -3.45 -15.34
CA LEU A 94 5.43 -4.77 -14.71
C LEU A 94 6.60 -5.56 -15.32
N VAL A 95 6.91 -5.32 -16.60
CA VAL A 95 8.05 -5.93 -17.29
C VAL A 95 9.41 -5.48 -16.74
N ASP A 96 9.46 -4.32 -16.07
CA ASP A 96 10.69 -3.79 -15.47
C ASP A 96 10.95 -4.40 -14.07
N ILE A 97 10.03 -5.23 -13.56
CA ILE A 97 10.22 -5.97 -12.30
C ILE A 97 11.16 -7.15 -12.53
N ILE A 98 12.29 -7.10 -11.85
CA ILE A 98 13.36 -8.11 -11.93
C ILE A 98 13.36 -9.06 -10.74
N GLU A 99 12.71 -8.68 -9.63
CA GLU A 99 12.63 -9.52 -8.44
C GLU A 99 11.33 -9.30 -7.67
N LEU A 100 10.68 -10.39 -7.29
CA LEU A 100 9.62 -10.45 -6.30
C LEU A 100 9.99 -11.51 -5.25
N ARG A 101 10.28 -11.06 -4.03
CA ARG A 101 10.71 -11.93 -2.93
C ARG A 101 10.00 -11.63 -1.63
N ARG A 102 9.96 -12.64 -0.77
CA ARG A 102 9.51 -12.53 0.62
C ARG A 102 10.72 -12.36 1.51
N THR A 103 10.64 -11.48 2.51
CA THR A 103 11.70 -11.33 3.52
C THR A 103 11.46 -12.27 4.72
N SER A 104 12.44 -12.37 5.61
CA SER A 104 12.30 -13.10 6.87
C SER A 104 11.50 -12.34 7.93
N THR A 105 11.28 -11.03 7.74
CA THR A 105 10.59 -10.16 8.68
C THR A 105 9.08 -10.27 8.52
N GLN A 106 8.38 -10.35 9.65
CA GLN A 106 6.93 -10.33 9.73
C GLN A 106 6.44 -9.12 10.52
N ILE A 107 5.27 -8.61 10.14
CA ILE A 107 4.53 -7.60 10.87
C ILE A 107 3.10 -8.10 11.03
N ASN A 108 2.64 -8.26 12.27
CA ASN A 108 1.30 -8.77 12.59
C ASN A 108 0.99 -10.09 11.84
N ASN A 109 1.92 -11.05 11.91
CA ASN A 109 1.88 -12.35 11.22
C ASN A 109 1.93 -12.31 9.68
N HIS A 110 2.02 -11.13 9.06
CA HIS A 110 2.21 -11.01 7.61
C HIS A 110 3.68 -10.83 7.26
N TYR A 111 4.18 -11.63 6.33
CA TYR A 111 5.53 -11.42 5.80
C TYR A 111 5.62 -10.13 4.98
N ILE A 112 6.75 -9.44 5.11
CA ILE A 112 7.08 -8.33 4.21
C ILE A 112 7.52 -8.92 2.86
N TRP A 113 6.95 -8.40 1.78
CA TRP A 113 7.34 -8.67 0.41
C TRP A 113 8.12 -7.49 -0.16
N GLN A 114 9.02 -7.81 -1.07
CA GLN A 114 9.84 -6.84 -1.79
C GLN A 114 9.65 -7.01 -3.30
N VAL A 115 9.41 -5.90 -3.97
CA VAL A 115 9.46 -5.77 -5.42
C VAL A 115 10.71 -4.97 -5.77
N VAL A 116 11.56 -5.53 -6.62
CA VAL A 116 12.75 -4.86 -7.17
C VAL A 116 12.49 -4.54 -8.63
N VAL A 117 12.56 -3.25 -8.95
CA VAL A 117 12.38 -2.72 -10.30
C VAL A 117 13.73 -2.26 -10.83
N GLN A 118 14.07 -2.69 -12.05
CA GLN A 118 15.22 -2.16 -12.77
C GLN A 118 14.86 -0.79 -13.36
N LEU A 119 15.68 0.21 -13.07
CA LEU A 119 15.58 1.54 -13.66
C LEU A 119 16.69 1.66 -14.69
N ASP A 120 16.34 1.86 -15.96
CA ASP A 120 17.23 1.91 -17.13
C ASP A 120 18.68 2.32 -16.79
N SER A 121 18.86 3.59 -16.40
CA SER A 121 20.17 4.21 -16.12
C SER A 121 20.38 4.57 -14.65
N LYS A 122 19.42 4.28 -13.76
CA LYS A 122 19.42 4.76 -12.37
C LYS A 122 19.60 3.65 -11.33
N GLY A 123 19.88 2.41 -11.76
CA GLY A 123 20.09 1.27 -10.87
C GLY A 123 18.78 0.55 -10.55
N GLN A 124 18.56 0.17 -9.30
CA GLN A 124 17.39 -0.61 -8.88
C GLN A 124 16.62 0.14 -7.79
N SER A 125 15.29 0.07 -7.84
CA SER A 125 14.42 0.51 -6.74
C SER A 125 13.81 -0.68 -6.04
N ILE A 126 13.86 -0.67 -4.71
CA ILE A 126 13.31 -1.73 -3.85
C ILE A 126 12.10 -1.16 -3.12
N PHE A 127 10.95 -1.81 -3.29
CA PHE A 127 9.69 -1.45 -2.66
C PHE A 127 9.29 -2.55 -1.68
N SER A 128 9.10 -2.21 -0.40
CA SER A 128 8.79 -3.17 0.66
C SER A 128 7.38 -2.94 1.19
N PHE A 129 6.57 -3.99 1.26
CA PHE A 129 5.20 -3.91 1.77
C PHE A 129 4.70 -5.24 2.35
N THR A 130 3.76 -5.16 3.27
CA THR A 130 2.91 -6.30 3.64
C THR A 130 1.79 -6.44 2.62
N HIS A 131 1.46 -7.67 2.22
CA HIS A 131 0.43 -7.88 1.21
C HIS A 131 -0.98 -7.71 1.76
N ASN A 132 -1.89 -7.18 0.94
CA ASN A 132 -3.32 -7.15 1.20
C ASN A 132 -3.98 -8.42 0.64
N TYR A 133 -3.72 -9.55 1.29
CA TYR A 133 -4.41 -10.79 0.97
C TYR A 133 -5.42 -11.13 2.05
N SER A 134 -6.65 -11.39 1.64
CA SER A 134 -7.67 -12.03 2.45
C SER A 134 -8.48 -12.97 1.55
N LEU A 135 -9.37 -13.80 2.11
CA LEU A 135 -10.25 -14.64 1.29
C LEU A 135 -11.08 -13.81 0.27
N TRP A 136 -11.31 -12.53 0.59
CA TRP A 136 -12.08 -11.57 -0.19
C TRP A 136 -11.21 -10.62 -1.03
N ASN A 137 -9.90 -10.58 -0.78
CA ASN A 137 -8.95 -9.78 -1.55
C ASN A 137 -7.80 -10.66 -2.06
N ARG A 138 -7.85 -10.97 -3.35
CA ARG A 138 -6.84 -11.78 -4.04
C ARG A 138 -5.85 -10.95 -4.87
N ASN A 139 -5.83 -9.62 -4.69
CA ASN A 139 -5.04 -8.71 -5.52
C ASN A 139 -3.56 -9.08 -5.55
N PHE A 140 -2.97 -9.39 -4.38
CA PHE A 140 -1.58 -9.82 -4.33
C PHE A 140 -1.32 -11.11 -5.11
N TYR A 141 -2.23 -12.08 -5.02
CA TYR A 141 -2.11 -13.33 -5.79
C TYR A 141 -2.19 -13.06 -7.30
N VAL A 142 -3.12 -12.22 -7.74
CA VAL A 142 -3.24 -11.85 -9.16
C VAL A 142 -1.97 -11.17 -9.66
N PHE A 143 -1.40 -10.25 -8.89
CA PHE A 143 -0.12 -9.63 -9.21
C PHE A 143 1.01 -10.66 -9.28
N TYR A 144 1.12 -11.55 -8.30
CA TYR A 144 2.10 -12.63 -8.31
C TYR A 144 1.99 -13.50 -9.57
N GLN A 145 0.77 -13.84 -10.00
CA GLN A 145 0.53 -14.57 -11.25
C GLN A 145 1.02 -13.79 -12.47
N LYS A 146 0.66 -12.51 -12.58
CA LYS A 146 1.10 -11.64 -13.68
C LYS A 146 2.62 -11.54 -13.78
N ILE A 147 3.32 -11.31 -12.67
CA ILE A 147 4.79 -11.27 -12.67
C ILE A 147 5.36 -12.63 -13.07
N ARG A 148 4.76 -13.72 -12.60
CA ARG A 148 5.19 -15.07 -12.98
C ARG A 148 5.00 -15.36 -14.47
N GLU A 149 3.93 -14.85 -15.07
CA GLU A 149 3.66 -14.98 -16.51
C GLU A 149 4.61 -14.12 -17.35
N LEU A 150 4.85 -12.87 -16.95
CA LEU A 150 5.74 -11.94 -17.65
C LEU A 150 7.21 -12.29 -17.51
N ASN A 151 7.64 -12.66 -16.30
CA ASN A 151 9.02 -12.98 -15.98
C ASN A 151 9.08 -14.02 -14.83
N PRO A 152 9.05 -15.33 -15.16
CA PRO A 152 9.15 -16.39 -14.16
C PRO A 152 10.42 -16.29 -13.29
N HIS A 153 11.52 -15.78 -13.84
CA HIS A 153 12.79 -15.65 -13.14
C HIS A 153 12.80 -14.54 -12.08
N ALA A 154 11.86 -13.58 -12.15
CA ALA A 154 11.69 -12.55 -11.13
C ALA A 154 11.16 -13.15 -9.81
N ILE A 155 10.45 -14.28 -9.85
CA ILE A 155 9.90 -14.92 -8.66
C ILE A 155 11.02 -15.63 -7.87
N LYS A 156 11.45 -15.04 -6.75
CA LYS A 156 12.46 -15.67 -5.86
C LYS A 156 11.84 -16.36 -4.65
N SER A 157 10.58 -16.08 -4.34
CA SER A 157 9.87 -16.70 -3.23
C SER A 157 8.51 -17.21 -3.66
N LYS A 158 8.18 -18.43 -3.26
CA LYS A 158 6.88 -19.04 -3.56
C LYS A 158 5.81 -18.41 -2.67
N TRP A 159 4.74 -17.92 -3.29
CA TRP A 159 3.54 -17.53 -2.55
C TRP A 159 2.66 -18.76 -2.27
N SER A 160 2.08 -18.85 -1.07
CA SER A 160 1.14 -19.89 -0.69
C SER A 160 0.20 -19.40 0.42
N LEU A 161 -0.93 -20.09 0.60
CA LEU A 161 -1.88 -19.75 1.66
C LEU A 161 -1.28 -19.89 3.08
N TRP A 162 -0.27 -20.74 3.23
CA TRP A 162 0.44 -20.98 4.49
C TRP A 162 1.56 -19.98 4.77
N THR A 163 1.89 -19.16 3.77
CA THR A 163 2.95 -18.14 3.83
C THR A 163 2.39 -16.72 3.67
N MET A 164 1.08 -16.57 3.92
CA MET A 164 0.40 -15.28 4.10
C MET A 164 0.92 -14.49 5.30
#